data_AF-A0A847KMU3-F1
#
_entry.id   AF-A0A847KMU3-F1
#
_cell.length_a   1.000
_cell.length_b   1.000
_cell.length_c   1.000
_cell.angle_alpha   90.00
_cell.angle_beta   90.00
_cell.angle_gamma   90.00
#
_symmetry.space_group_name_H-M   'P 1'
#
loop_
_entity.id
_entity.type
_entity.pdbx_description
1 polymer ?
#
loop_
_entity_poly.entity_id
_entity_poly.type
_entity_poly.pdbx_seq_one_letter_code
_entity_poly.pdbx_strand_id
1 'polypeptide(L)'
;MRQDDLMTSLYRTHERGLVPRAEALARTALFPRLRYMGSKYRLIPHLSSVFEEVGGGRALDAFSGSGVVSYLLKAQGFEVTSNDFLDFPAAITSATVVNQSELLTHDDVRTLIGPPADDRDFISRTFDGLYFNAEDRAFLDSAWSHIDLLGGAKRHIAISALVLSAARKQPRGVFTFTDSSRYADGRRDLTLTLREHFVERVAEYNATVFDDGQSHTAVVGDIADLPPSDFDLVYLDPPYAPQSDDADYMKRYHFLQGLAVYWEGQEIMATTKTKKIIKKFTPFAYKRTIVDALSRTFEQFADAGSLVMSYSSNAVPDAATIVSLLRHVKPNVEVHPIDHTYTFGTHAAATRRSVSEYLFVAR
;
A
#
# COMPACT_ATOMS: atom_id res chain seq x y z
N MET A 1 -23.90 8.01 -52.01
CA MET A 1 -23.95 8.28 -50.56
C MET A 1 -23.38 7.05 -49.90
N ARG A 2 -22.06 7.03 -49.68
CA ARG A 2 -21.31 5.80 -49.40
C ARG A 2 -21.26 5.50 -47.90
N GLN A 3 -21.21 4.22 -47.63
CA GLN A 3 -21.17 3.52 -46.34
C GLN A 3 -19.98 3.92 -45.43
N ASP A 4 -19.08 4.78 -45.92
CA ASP A 4 -17.88 5.25 -45.23
C ASP A 4 -18.14 6.41 -44.23
N ASP A 5 -19.26 7.13 -44.36
CA ASP A 5 -19.64 8.19 -43.41
C ASP A 5 -20.29 7.66 -42.12
N LEU A 6 -20.67 6.39 -42.07
CA LEU A 6 -21.25 5.75 -40.88
C LEU A 6 -20.19 5.15 -39.93
N MET A 7 -18.99 4.80 -40.44
CA MET A 7 -17.89 4.29 -39.60
C MET A 7 -17.03 5.40 -38.98
N THR A 8 -17.06 6.61 -39.55
CA THR A 8 -16.31 7.76 -39.03
C THR A 8 -17.08 8.50 -37.92
N SER A 9 -18.37 8.19 -37.74
CA SER A 9 -19.22 8.78 -36.67
C SER A 9 -19.19 8.00 -35.34
N LEU A 10 -18.52 6.84 -35.26
CA LEU A 10 -18.35 6.08 -34.02
C LEU A 10 -17.07 6.45 -33.23
N TYR A 11 -16.24 7.34 -33.78
CA TYR A 11 -15.02 7.84 -33.14
C TYR A 11 -15.06 9.36 -32.91
N ARG A 12 -16.18 9.88 -32.42
CA ARG A 12 -16.25 11.23 -31.86
C ARG A 12 -16.73 11.19 -30.41
N THR A 13 -15.84 11.63 -29.53
CA THR A 13 -16.09 12.01 -28.13
C THR A 13 -16.64 10.88 -27.26
N HIS A 14 -15.75 9.99 -26.79
CA HIS A 14 -16.02 9.33 -25.51
C HIS A 14 -15.87 10.39 -24.41
N GLU A 15 -16.99 10.91 -23.92
CA GLU A 15 -17.09 11.30 -22.52
C GLU A 15 -16.54 10.11 -21.71
N ARG A 16 -15.37 10.29 -21.09
CA ARG A 16 -14.70 9.22 -20.33
C ARG A 16 -15.49 8.97 -19.06
N GLY A 17 -16.51 8.11 -19.15
CA GLY A 17 -17.20 7.60 -17.97
C GLY A 17 -16.28 6.66 -17.18
N LEU A 18 -16.37 6.73 -15.85
CA LEU A 18 -15.72 5.78 -14.96
C LEU A 18 -16.12 4.35 -15.32
N VAL A 19 -15.20 3.40 -15.15
CA VAL A 19 -15.45 1.96 -15.36
C VAL A 19 -16.59 1.52 -14.42
N PRO A 20 -17.54 0.65 -14.87
CA PRO A 20 -18.63 0.20 -14.03
C PRO A 20 -18.14 -0.30 -12.67
N ARG A 21 -18.70 0.23 -11.58
CA ARG A 21 -18.26 -0.07 -10.20
C ARG A 21 -18.15 -1.57 -9.89
N ALA A 22 -19.05 -2.38 -10.40
CA ALA A 22 -19.00 -3.83 -10.21
C ALA A 22 -17.73 -4.47 -10.80
N GLU A 23 -17.27 -4.00 -11.95
CA GLU A 23 -16.05 -4.45 -12.59
C GLU A 23 -14.82 -4.01 -11.79
N ALA A 24 -14.76 -2.74 -11.38
CA ALA A 24 -13.67 -2.21 -10.56
C ALA A 24 -13.52 -2.98 -9.24
N LEU A 25 -14.64 -3.29 -8.58
CA LEU A 25 -14.66 -4.09 -7.34
C LEU A 25 -14.23 -5.54 -7.57
N ALA A 26 -14.70 -6.19 -8.63
CA ALA A 26 -14.29 -7.54 -8.99
C ALA A 26 -12.78 -7.62 -9.26
N ARG A 27 -12.23 -6.62 -9.97
CA ARG A 27 -10.79 -6.51 -10.24
C ARG A 27 -10.00 -6.28 -8.96
N THR A 28 -10.46 -5.37 -8.09
CA THR A 28 -9.84 -5.07 -6.79
C THR A 28 -9.90 -6.27 -5.82
N ALA A 29 -10.90 -7.15 -5.96
CA ALA A 29 -10.99 -8.36 -5.13
C ALA A 29 -9.83 -9.35 -5.35
N LEU A 30 -9.18 -9.30 -6.52
CA LEU A 30 -7.99 -10.10 -6.86
C LEU A 30 -6.71 -9.54 -6.24
N PHE A 31 -6.73 -8.33 -5.69
CA PHE A 31 -5.53 -7.66 -5.20
C PHE A 31 -4.86 -8.46 -4.04
N PRO A 32 -3.54 -8.75 -4.14
CA PRO A 32 -2.82 -9.52 -3.13
C PRO A 32 -2.94 -8.88 -1.74
N ARG A 33 -3.34 -9.67 -0.74
CA ARG A 33 -3.61 -9.13 0.61
C ARG A 33 -2.36 -9.10 1.48
N LEU A 34 -1.79 -7.92 1.68
CA LEU A 34 -0.76 -7.68 2.70
C LEU A 34 -1.43 -7.41 4.05
N ARG A 35 -0.92 -8.03 5.13
CA ARG A 35 -1.35 -7.69 6.49
C ARG A 35 -0.77 -6.34 6.90
N TYR A 36 -1.50 -5.29 6.57
CA TYR A 36 -1.11 -3.91 6.81
C TYR A 36 -1.90 -3.28 7.96
N MET A 37 -1.24 -2.49 8.80
CA MET A 37 -1.88 -1.76 9.88
C MET A 37 -2.78 -0.69 9.30
N GLY A 38 -4.06 -0.68 9.69
CA GLY A 38 -5.06 0.23 9.12
C GLY A 38 -5.58 -0.20 7.74
N SER A 39 -5.37 -1.44 7.32
CA SER A 39 -5.75 -1.90 5.97
C SER A 39 -7.20 -1.59 5.56
N LYS A 40 -7.35 -1.09 4.33
CA LYS A 40 -8.61 -0.57 3.76
C LYS A 40 -9.44 -1.57 2.97
N TYR A 41 -9.08 -2.86 2.94
CA TYR A 41 -9.84 -3.88 2.17
C TYR A 41 -11.34 -3.91 2.48
N ARG A 42 -11.74 -3.63 3.73
CA ARG A 42 -13.16 -3.58 4.12
C ARG A 42 -13.86 -2.29 3.72
N LEU A 43 -13.09 -1.21 3.50
CA LEU A 43 -13.58 0.10 3.08
C LEU A 43 -13.71 0.22 1.56
N ILE A 44 -13.12 -0.69 0.79
CA ILE A 44 -13.14 -0.67 -0.69
C ILE A 44 -14.54 -0.47 -1.29
N PRO A 45 -15.62 -1.16 -0.85
CA PRO A 45 -16.95 -0.91 -1.41
C PRO A 45 -17.47 0.50 -1.16
N HIS A 46 -17.14 1.10 -0.01
CA HIS A 46 -17.55 2.46 0.36
C HIS A 46 -16.72 3.51 -0.38
N LEU A 47 -15.39 3.34 -0.40
CA LEU A 47 -14.48 4.20 -1.15
C LEU A 47 -14.82 4.22 -2.64
N SER A 48 -15.12 3.05 -3.22
CA SER A 48 -15.54 2.96 -4.62
C SER A 48 -16.80 3.78 -4.91
N SER A 49 -17.78 3.77 -3.98
CA SER A 49 -18.99 4.58 -4.10
C SER A 49 -18.69 6.08 -4.01
N VAL A 50 -17.81 6.47 -3.09
CA VAL A 50 -17.41 7.87 -2.90
C VAL A 50 -16.64 8.38 -4.11
N PHE A 51 -15.68 7.62 -4.62
CA PHE A 51 -14.89 8.01 -5.79
C PHE A 51 -15.75 8.12 -7.05
N GLU A 52 -16.77 7.25 -7.21
CA GLU A 52 -17.75 7.34 -8.29
C GLU A 52 -18.63 8.59 -8.16
N GLU A 53 -19.08 8.93 -6.95
CA GLU A 53 -19.91 10.11 -6.70
C GLU A 53 -19.13 11.42 -6.88
N VAL A 54 -17.88 11.45 -6.40
CA VAL A 54 -16.98 12.61 -6.53
C VAL A 54 -16.56 12.82 -7.99
N GLY A 55 -16.28 11.74 -8.72
CA GLY A 55 -15.81 11.80 -10.09
C GLY A 55 -14.39 12.35 -10.24
N GLY A 56 -14.04 12.77 -11.45
CA GLY A 56 -12.71 13.26 -11.81
C GLY A 56 -11.96 12.30 -12.74
N GLY A 57 -10.79 12.74 -13.22
CA GLY A 57 -9.88 11.95 -14.04
C GLY A 57 -8.52 11.72 -13.40
N ARG A 58 -8.06 12.62 -12.51
CA ARG A 58 -6.72 12.54 -11.88
C ARG A 58 -6.85 12.42 -10.37
N ALA A 59 -6.29 11.36 -9.80
CA ALA A 59 -6.35 11.07 -8.38
C ALA A 59 -4.95 10.94 -7.75
N LEU A 60 -4.82 11.46 -6.53
CA LEU A 60 -3.67 11.21 -5.65
C LEU A 60 -4.09 10.26 -4.53
N ASP A 61 -3.39 9.16 -4.37
CA ASP A 61 -3.37 8.39 -3.12
C ASP A 61 -2.12 8.78 -2.34
N ALA A 62 -2.27 9.69 -1.37
CA ALA A 62 -1.12 10.34 -0.74
C ALA A 62 -0.38 9.46 0.28
N PHE A 63 -1.02 8.36 0.72
CA PHE A 63 -0.53 7.41 1.73
C PHE A 63 -0.87 5.97 1.31
N SER A 64 -0.30 5.55 0.19
CA SER A 64 -0.73 4.34 -0.53
C SER A 64 -0.63 3.04 0.28
N GLY A 65 0.32 2.91 1.21
CA GLY A 65 0.41 1.80 2.14
C GLY A 65 0.41 0.42 1.47
N SER A 66 -0.71 -0.31 1.51
CA SER A 66 -0.80 -1.62 0.83
C SER A 66 -1.07 -1.50 -0.68
N GLY A 67 -1.31 -0.31 -1.21
CA GLY A 67 -1.60 -0.03 -2.62
C GLY A 67 -3.03 -0.36 -3.09
N VAL A 68 -3.90 -0.88 -2.20
CA VAL A 68 -5.22 -1.37 -2.60
C VAL A 68 -6.18 -0.24 -3.00
N VAL A 69 -6.05 0.94 -2.39
CA VAL A 69 -6.89 2.10 -2.74
C VAL A 69 -6.40 2.72 -4.05
N SER A 70 -5.09 2.86 -4.23
CA SER A 70 -4.49 3.24 -5.51
C SER A 70 -4.93 2.31 -6.65
N TYR A 71 -4.95 1.00 -6.41
CA TYR A 71 -5.42 0.01 -7.39
C TYR A 71 -6.92 0.11 -7.68
N LEU A 72 -7.75 0.42 -6.66
CA LEU A 72 -9.17 0.71 -6.87
C LEU A 72 -9.37 1.94 -7.75
N LEU A 73 -8.63 3.02 -7.50
CA LEU A 73 -8.69 4.25 -8.32
C LEU A 73 -8.34 3.93 -9.78
N LYS A 74 -7.25 3.18 -10.03
CA LYS A 74 -6.92 2.70 -11.38
C LYS A 74 -8.06 1.88 -11.98
N ALA A 75 -8.60 0.92 -11.22
CA ALA A 75 -9.69 0.06 -11.68
C ALA A 75 -11.00 0.82 -11.98
N GLN A 76 -11.18 2.03 -11.42
CA GLN A 76 -12.30 2.93 -11.73
C GLN A 76 -12.01 3.87 -12.91
N GLY A 77 -10.78 3.88 -13.43
CA GLY A 77 -10.40 4.68 -14.58
C GLY A 77 -9.79 6.05 -14.24
N PHE A 78 -9.20 6.23 -13.04
CA PHE A 78 -8.41 7.41 -12.73
C PHE A 78 -6.96 7.29 -13.21
N GLU A 79 -6.38 8.38 -13.69
CA GLU A 79 -4.93 8.59 -13.71
C GLU A 79 -4.48 8.72 -12.25
N VAL A 80 -3.55 7.87 -11.81
CA VAL A 80 -3.25 7.73 -10.36
C VAL A 80 -1.82 8.15 -10.09
N THR A 81 -1.65 9.07 -9.15
CA THR A 81 -0.38 9.27 -8.45
C THR A 81 -0.47 8.56 -7.10
N SER A 82 0.39 7.58 -6.87
CA SER A 82 0.50 6.88 -5.57
C SER A 82 1.73 7.39 -4.84
N ASN A 83 1.60 7.75 -3.57
CA ASN A 83 2.73 8.19 -2.74
C ASN A 83 2.81 7.37 -1.45
N ASP A 84 4.02 7.09 -1.00
CA ASP A 84 4.28 6.68 0.38
C ASP A 84 5.70 7.10 0.77
N PHE A 85 5.96 7.28 2.06
CA PHE A 85 7.31 7.60 2.54
C PHE A 85 8.20 6.35 2.68
N LEU A 86 7.60 5.16 2.56
CA LEU A 86 8.26 3.86 2.55
C LEU A 86 8.47 3.36 1.11
N ASP A 87 9.49 2.54 0.92
CA ASP A 87 9.91 2.05 -0.40
C ASP A 87 9.07 0.85 -0.85
N PHE A 88 8.68 -0.05 0.06
CA PHE A 88 7.89 -1.23 -0.34
C PHE A 88 6.46 -0.90 -0.80
N PRO A 89 5.72 0.08 -0.23
CA PRO A 89 4.44 0.52 -0.81
C PRO A 89 4.59 1.06 -2.22
N ALA A 90 5.64 1.84 -2.49
CA ALA A 90 5.92 2.34 -3.83
C ALA A 90 6.29 1.22 -4.81
N ALA A 91 7.02 0.19 -4.37
CA ALA A 91 7.25 -1.00 -5.20
C ALA A 91 5.93 -1.73 -5.53
N ILE A 92 5.02 -1.85 -4.56
CA ILE A 92 3.69 -2.45 -4.77
C ILE A 92 2.87 -1.65 -5.77
N THR A 93 2.78 -0.33 -5.61
CA THR A 93 2.01 0.52 -6.54
C THR A 93 2.68 0.64 -7.90
N SER A 94 4.01 0.59 -7.98
CA SER A 94 4.72 0.46 -9.26
C SER A 94 4.37 -0.84 -9.99
N ALA A 95 4.26 -1.95 -9.25
CA ALA A 95 3.93 -3.27 -9.82
C ALA A 95 2.46 -3.42 -10.24
N THR A 96 1.54 -2.76 -9.51
CA THR A 96 0.09 -3.01 -9.62
C THR A 96 -0.70 -1.86 -10.24
N VAL A 97 -0.21 -0.63 -10.11
CA VAL A 97 -0.86 0.59 -10.60
C VAL A 97 -0.12 1.11 -11.84
N VAL A 98 1.18 1.41 -11.72
CA VAL A 98 1.97 1.97 -12.83
C VAL A 98 2.17 0.97 -13.96
N ASN A 99 2.37 -0.30 -13.64
CA ASN A 99 2.53 -1.34 -14.62
C ASN A 99 1.24 -1.58 -15.42
N GLN A 100 1.33 -1.47 -16.74
CA GLN A 100 0.22 -1.72 -17.67
C GLN A 100 0.28 -3.11 -18.32
N SER A 101 1.45 -3.74 -18.42
CA SER A 101 1.58 -4.92 -19.29
C SER A 101 2.71 -5.90 -18.98
N GLU A 102 3.75 -5.49 -18.23
CA GLU A 102 4.88 -6.38 -17.99
C GLU A 102 4.51 -7.44 -16.95
N LEU A 103 4.91 -8.69 -17.20
CA LEU A 103 4.73 -9.81 -16.30
C LEU A 103 6.09 -10.48 -16.05
N LEU A 104 6.26 -11.08 -14.87
CA LEU A 104 7.33 -12.07 -14.70
C LEU A 104 6.93 -13.36 -15.40
N THR A 105 7.70 -13.74 -16.42
CA THR A 105 7.51 -15.00 -17.15
C THR A 105 7.98 -16.19 -16.33
N HIS A 106 7.67 -17.40 -16.79
CA HIS A 106 8.16 -18.62 -16.14
C HIS A 106 9.70 -18.69 -16.10
N ASP A 107 10.39 -18.18 -17.13
CA ASP A 107 11.85 -18.14 -17.17
C ASP A 107 12.44 -17.09 -16.22
N ASP A 108 11.78 -15.93 -16.08
CA ASP A 108 12.15 -14.95 -15.07
C ASP A 108 12.05 -15.56 -13.67
N VAL A 109 10.91 -16.21 -13.36
CA VAL A 109 10.68 -16.87 -12.07
C VAL A 109 11.73 -17.96 -11.82
N ARG A 110 11.98 -18.84 -12.79
CA ARG A 110 12.99 -19.91 -12.70
C ARG A 110 14.38 -19.36 -12.37
N THR A 111 14.74 -18.22 -12.94
CA THR A 111 16.00 -17.52 -12.65
C THR A 111 16.02 -16.97 -11.23
N LEU A 112 14.95 -16.27 -10.82
CA LEU A 112 14.81 -15.66 -9.48
C LEU A 112 14.80 -16.71 -8.35
N ILE A 113 14.30 -17.91 -8.62
CA ILE A 113 14.35 -19.06 -7.70
C ILE A 113 15.53 -20.00 -7.98
N GLY A 114 16.50 -19.59 -8.80
CA GLY A 114 17.70 -20.37 -9.11
C GLY A 114 18.82 -20.17 -8.09
N PRO A 115 20.03 -20.65 -8.42
CA PRO A 115 21.28 -20.27 -7.75
C PRO A 115 21.52 -18.75 -7.85
N PRO A 116 22.27 -18.15 -6.91
CA PRO A 116 22.51 -16.71 -6.89
C PRO A 116 23.34 -16.23 -8.10
N ALA A 117 23.09 -15.00 -8.55
CA ALA A 117 23.82 -14.34 -9.63
C ALA A 117 25.19 -13.78 -9.17
N ASP A 118 25.34 -13.50 -7.88
CA ASP A 118 26.56 -13.00 -7.25
C ASP A 118 26.74 -13.63 -5.85
N ASP A 119 27.69 -13.13 -5.07
CA ASP A 119 28.06 -13.64 -3.75
C ASP A 119 27.45 -12.87 -2.58
N ARG A 120 26.41 -12.04 -2.84
CA ARG A 120 25.78 -11.25 -1.78
C ARG A 120 25.17 -12.16 -0.71
N ASP A 121 25.37 -11.79 0.55
CA ASP A 121 24.98 -12.57 1.71
C ASP A 121 24.48 -11.70 2.88
N PHE A 122 24.12 -10.44 2.58
CA PHE A 122 23.82 -9.44 3.60
C PHE A 122 22.69 -9.89 4.51
N ILE A 123 21.61 -10.46 3.97
CA ILE A 123 20.45 -10.89 4.75
C ILE A 123 20.84 -12.09 5.61
N SER A 124 21.57 -13.04 5.05
CA SER A 124 22.06 -14.24 5.72
C SER A 124 22.97 -13.89 6.89
N ARG A 125 23.97 -13.03 6.70
CA ARG A 125 24.88 -12.60 7.79
C ARG A 125 24.21 -11.69 8.80
N THR A 126 23.43 -10.72 8.34
CA THR A 126 22.85 -9.72 9.22
C THR A 126 21.72 -10.30 10.05
N PHE A 127 20.86 -11.14 9.48
CA PHE A 127 19.70 -11.68 10.20
C PHE A 127 19.88 -13.14 10.61
N ASP A 128 21.12 -13.60 10.80
CA ASP A 128 21.37 -14.96 11.27
C ASP A 128 20.67 -15.24 12.60
N GLY A 129 20.01 -16.39 12.68
CA GLY A 129 19.13 -16.78 13.77
C GLY A 129 17.84 -15.94 13.94
N LEU A 130 17.57 -14.95 13.07
CA LEU A 130 16.39 -14.08 13.15
C LEU A 130 15.41 -14.33 12.00
N TYR A 131 14.11 -14.21 12.31
CA TYR A 131 12.95 -14.20 11.40
C TYR A 131 12.67 -15.49 10.63
N PHE A 132 13.64 -15.95 9.85
CA PHE A 132 13.53 -17.09 8.95
C PHE A 132 14.63 -18.13 9.24
N ASN A 133 14.56 -19.30 8.60
CA ASN A 133 15.65 -20.27 8.70
C ASN A 133 16.82 -19.89 7.75
N ALA A 134 17.92 -20.64 7.80
CA ALA A 134 19.11 -20.34 7.00
C ALA A 134 18.84 -20.43 5.48
N GLU A 135 18.07 -21.41 5.03
CA GLU A 135 17.72 -21.61 3.61
C GLU A 135 16.89 -20.44 3.07
N ASP A 136 15.88 -20.01 3.84
CA ASP A 136 15.03 -18.88 3.49
C ASP A 136 15.82 -17.56 3.40
N ARG A 137 16.75 -17.32 4.33
CA ARG A 137 17.61 -16.13 4.29
C ARG A 137 18.54 -16.15 3.06
N ALA A 138 19.15 -17.30 2.78
CA ALA A 138 19.98 -17.48 1.59
C ALA A 138 19.16 -17.30 0.30
N PHE A 139 17.90 -17.75 0.28
CA PHE A 139 16.99 -17.48 -0.83
C PHE A 139 16.71 -16.00 -1.01
N LEU A 140 16.48 -15.23 0.07
CA LEU A 140 16.25 -13.79 -0.05
C LEU A 140 17.45 -13.06 -0.66
N ASP A 141 18.68 -13.40 -0.26
CA ASP A 141 19.91 -12.88 -0.86
C ASP A 141 20.03 -13.27 -2.34
N SER A 142 19.83 -14.57 -2.64
CA SER A 142 19.88 -15.10 -4.00
C SER A 142 18.84 -14.45 -4.91
N ALA A 143 17.60 -14.30 -4.47
CA ALA A 143 16.55 -13.66 -5.26
C ALA A 143 16.92 -12.20 -5.55
N TRP A 144 17.44 -11.47 -4.55
CA TRP A 144 17.86 -10.09 -4.74
C TRP A 144 19.01 -9.92 -5.75
N SER A 145 19.94 -10.86 -5.79
CA SER A 145 21.02 -10.84 -6.78
C SER A 145 20.51 -10.84 -8.23
N HIS A 146 19.35 -11.45 -8.48
CA HIS A 146 18.69 -11.41 -9.79
C HIS A 146 17.78 -10.20 -9.95
N ILE A 147 17.05 -9.80 -8.91
CA ILE A 147 16.15 -8.61 -8.94
C ILE A 147 16.93 -7.36 -9.29
N ASP A 148 18.16 -7.24 -8.82
CA ASP A 148 18.99 -6.06 -9.06
C ASP A 148 19.34 -5.87 -10.55
N LEU A 149 19.33 -6.96 -11.32
CA LEU A 149 19.53 -6.99 -12.76
C LEU A 149 18.25 -6.73 -13.55
N LEU A 150 17.08 -6.76 -12.90
CA LEU A 150 15.80 -6.45 -13.54
C LEU A 150 15.59 -4.93 -13.61
N GLY A 151 15.02 -4.49 -14.73
CA GLY A 151 14.49 -3.14 -14.91
C GLY A 151 12.96 -3.14 -14.97
N GLY A 152 12.39 -1.94 -15.04
CA GLY A 152 10.97 -1.72 -15.30
C GLY A 152 10.04 -2.39 -14.27
N ALA A 153 8.83 -2.70 -14.70
CA ALA A 153 7.81 -3.23 -13.81
C ALA A 153 8.08 -4.66 -13.34
N LYS A 154 8.87 -5.46 -14.09
CA LYS A 154 9.32 -6.79 -13.63
C LYS A 154 10.08 -6.73 -12.31
N ARG A 155 10.98 -5.73 -12.14
CA ARG A 155 11.70 -5.50 -10.87
C ARG A 155 10.70 -5.28 -9.73
N HIS A 156 9.70 -4.44 -9.94
CA HIS A 156 8.70 -4.11 -8.94
C HIS A 156 7.77 -5.29 -8.59
N ILE A 157 7.38 -6.11 -9.57
CA ILE A 157 6.64 -7.37 -9.31
C ILE A 157 7.47 -8.30 -8.43
N ALA A 158 8.76 -8.49 -8.75
CA ALA A 158 9.64 -9.36 -7.99
C ALA A 158 9.83 -8.87 -6.54
N ILE A 159 10.07 -7.57 -6.35
CA ILE A 159 10.18 -6.96 -5.00
C ILE A 159 8.87 -7.15 -4.23
N SER A 160 7.73 -6.84 -4.85
CA SER A 160 6.41 -6.96 -4.22
C SER A 160 6.11 -8.42 -3.82
N ALA A 161 6.45 -9.38 -4.67
CA ALA A 161 6.32 -10.80 -4.38
C ALA A 161 7.23 -11.26 -3.23
N LEU A 162 8.48 -10.78 -3.15
CA LEU A 162 9.37 -11.04 -2.01
C LEU A 162 8.84 -10.46 -0.71
N VAL A 163 8.40 -9.20 -0.74
CA VAL A 163 7.81 -8.50 0.42
C VAL A 163 6.59 -9.25 0.94
N LEU A 164 5.67 -9.65 0.05
CA LEU A 164 4.48 -10.38 0.44
C LEU A 164 4.81 -11.80 0.93
N SER A 165 5.80 -12.47 0.33
CA SER A 165 6.32 -13.76 0.80
C SER A 165 6.82 -13.68 2.23
N ALA A 166 7.69 -12.71 2.52
CA ALA A 166 8.23 -12.47 3.85
C ALA A 166 7.12 -12.12 4.86
N ALA A 167 6.17 -11.26 4.48
CA ALA A 167 5.05 -10.87 5.33
C ALA A 167 4.07 -12.03 5.62
N ARG A 168 3.89 -12.96 4.69
CA ARG A 168 3.01 -14.13 4.87
C ARG A 168 3.63 -15.18 5.77
N LYS A 169 4.92 -15.44 5.57
CA LYS A 169 5.68 -16.40 6.38
C LYS A 169 5.94 -15.91 7.80
N GLN A 170 6.10 -14.60 8.00
CA GLN A 170 6.26 -14.04 9.34
C GLN A 170 4.91 -14.01 10.09
N PRO A 171 4.80 -14.58 11.30
CA PRO A 171 3.55 -14.54 12.05
C PRO A 171 3.06 -13.10 12.25
N ARG A 172 1.74 -12.90 12.06
CA ARG A 172 1.08 -11.57 12.05
C ARG A 172 1.58 -10.59 10.97
N GLY A 173 2.59 -10.93 10.16
CA GLY A 173 3.16 -10.07 9.13
C GLY A 173 3.94 -8.86 9.66
N VAL A 174 4.43 -8.93 10.90
CA VAL A 174 5.20 -7.85 11.53
C VAL A 174 6.53 -8.36 12.07
N PHE A 175 7.54 -7.50 12.03
CA PHE A 175 8.94 -7.84 12.34
C PHE A 175 9.41 -7.26 13.68
N THR A 176 8.47 -7.10 14.62
CA THR A 176 8.70 -6.59 15.99
C THR A 176 9.26 -7.65 16.95
N PHE A 177 9.28 -8.92 16.53
CA PHE A 177 9.85 -10.06 17.25
C PHE A 177 10.51 -11.02 16.26
N THR A 178 11.47 -11.82 16.72
CA THR A 178 12.32 -12.65 15.86
C THR A 178 12.03 -14.14 15.93
N ASP A 179 11.44 -14.61 17.03
CA ASP A 179 11.05 -16.02 17.22
C ASP A 179 9.64 -16.25 16.69
N SER A 180 9.55 -16.78 15.47
CA SER A 180 8.30 -17.09 14.79
C SER A 180 7.59 -18.34 15.34
N SER A 181 8.32 -19.25 16.00
CA SER A 181 7.77 -20.52 16.51
C SER A 181 6.72 -20.32 17.61
N ARG A 182 6.85 -19.24 18.40
CA ARG A 182 5.93 -18.88 19.50
C ARG A 182 4.53 -18.47 19.03
N TYR A 183 4.37 -18.20 17.74
CA TYR A 183 3.13 -17.73 17.14
C TYR A 183 2.69 -18.60 15.96
N ALA A 184 3.17 -19.85 15.91
CA ALA A 184 2.72 -20.83 14.94
C ALA A 184 1.22 -21.12 15.14
N ASP A 185 0.40 -20.62 14.22
CA ASP A 185 -1.06 -20.73 14.26
C ASP A 185 -1.60 -21.81 13.30
N GLY A 186 -0.72 -22.68 12.79
CA GLY A 186 -1.06 -23.79 11.90
C GLY A 186 -1.41 -23.38 10.46
N ARG A 187 -1.31 -22.10 10.09
CA ARG A 187 -1.58 -21.67 8.71
C ARG A 187 -0.55 -22.22 7.74
N ARG A 188 -1.01 -22.58 6.54
CA ARG A 188 -0.19 -23.01 5.38
C ARG A 188 0.96 -22.03 5.09
N ASP A 189 0.71 -20.74 5.24
CA ASP A 189 1.75 -19.71 5.04
C ASP A 189 2.98 -19.93 5.95
N LEU A 190 2.85 -20.57 7.12
CA LEU A 190 3.98 -20.81 8.01
C LEU A 190 4.77 -22.07 7.65
N THR A 191 4.20 -22.94 6.82
CA THR A 191 4.82 -24.21 6.42
C THR A 191 5.55 -24.12 5.08
N LEU A 192 5.19 -23.16 4.24
CA LEU A 192 5.84 -22.96 2.94
C LEU A 192 7.24 -22.37 3.11
N THR A 193 8.18 -22.80 2.28
CA THR A 193 9.46 -22.11 2.05
C THR A 193 9.22 -20.71 1.48
N LEU A 194 10.14 -19.77 1.70
CA LEU A 194 10.03 -18.45 1.03
C LEU A 194 10.10 -18.58 -0.49
N ARG A 195 10.77 -19.61 -1.01
CA ARG A 195 10.84 -19.92 -2.44
C ARG A 195 9.47 -20.32 -3.00
N GLU A 196 8.74 -21.22 -2.33
CA GLU A 196 7.37 -21.59 -2.71
C GLU A 196 6.43 -20.39 -2.61
N HIS A 197 6.54 -19.61 -1.52
CA HIS A 197 5.79 -18.37 -1.39
C HIS A 197 6.04 -17.45 -2.57
N PHE A 198 7.29 -17.22 -2.94
CA PHE A 198 7.64 -16.30 -4.01
C PHE A 198 6.96 -16.66 -5.33
N VAL A 199 6.98 -17.93 -5.72
CA VAL A 199 6.30 -18.41 -6.94
C VAL A 199 4.80 -18.10 -6.90
N GLU A 200 4.12 -18.37 -5.78
CA GLU A 200 2.70 -18.07 -5.64
C GLU A 200 2.42 -16.57 -5.67
N ARG A 201 3.25 -15.76 -4.98
CA ARG A 201 3.06 -14.31 -4.90
C ARG A 201 3.34 -13.64 -6.24
N VAL A 202 4.28 -14.13 -7.05
CA VAL A 202 4.48 -13.67 -8.42
C VAL A 202 3.22 -13.89 -9.26
N ALA A 203 2.60 -15.07 -9.18
CA ALA A 203 1.35 -15.34 -9.89
C ALA A 203 0.21 -14.39 -9.46
N GLU A 204 0.10 -14.12 -8.16
CA GLU A 204 -0.88 -13.17 -7.62
C GLU A 204 -0.64 -11.73 -8.11
N TYR A 205 0.60 -11.25 -8.12
CA TYR A 205 0.92 -9.91 -8.62
C TYR A 205 0.78 -9.80 -10.14
N ASN A 206 1.21 -10.80 -10.91
CA ASN A 206 0.97 -10.86 -12.35
C ASN A 206 -0.53 -10.75 -12.68
N ALA A 207 -1.41 -11.37 -11.87
CA ALA A 207 -2.86 -11.32 -12.07
C ALA A 207 -3.49 -9.94 -11.81
N THR A 208 -2.75 -8.99 -11.22
CA THR A 208 -3.20 -7.61 -11.05
C THR A 208 -2.87 -6.71 -12.24
N VAL A 209 -2.04 -7.17 -13.18
CA VAL A 209 -1.59 -6.31 -14.28
C VAL A 209 -2.67 -6.24 -15.35
N PHE A 210 -3.05 -5.03 -15.70
CA PHE A 210 -3.93 -4.74 -16.83
C PHE A 210 -3.63 -3.33 -17.36
N ASP A 211 -3.88 -3.16 -18.66
CA ASP A 211 -3.78 -1.88 -19.35
C ASP A 211 -5.12 -1.15 -19.29
N ASP A 212 -5.13 0.07 -18.74
CA ASP A 212 -6.29 0.97 -18.73
C ASP A 212 -6.09 2.18 -19.67
N GLY A 213 -4.98 2.23 -20.40
CA GLY A 213 -4.63 3.31 -21.32
C GLY A 213 -4.17 4.60 -20.65
N GLN A 214 -3.94 4.61 -19.33
CA GLN A 214 -3.54 5.81 -18.58
C GLN A 214 -2.07 5.79 -18.16
N SER A 215 -1.57 6.96 -17.73
CA SER A 215 -0.19 7.13 -17.27
C SER A 215 -0.18 7.36 -15.76
N HIS A 216 0.02 6.31 -14.98
CA HIS A 216 0.10 6.42 -13.52
C HIS A 216 1.53 6.68 -13.05
N THR A 217 1.67 7.19 -11.82
CA THR A 217 2.95 7.46 -11.17
C THR A 217 2.97 6.85 -9.77
N ALA A 218 4.13 6.34 -9.35
CA ALA A 218 4.41 5.94 -7.98
C ALA A 218 5.61 6.75 -7.44
N VAL A 219 5.46 7.32 -6.25
CA VAL A 219 6.43 8.21 -5.61
C VAL A 219 6.81 7.67 -4.24
N VAL A 220 8.10 7.70 -3.94
CA VAL A 220 8.62 7.53 -2.57
C VAL A 220 8.95 8.91 -2.02
N GLY A 221 8.18 9.41 -1.05
CA GLY A 221 8.37 10.76 -0.53
C GLY A 221 7.51 11.11 0.68
N ASP A 222 7.92 12.16 1.40
CA ASP A 222 7.03 12.82 2.34
C ASP A 222 5.94 13.57 1.54
N ILE A 223 4.70 13.52 2.03
CA ILE A 223 3.58 14.23 1.41
C ILE A 223 3.85 15.74 1.31
N ALA A 224 4.60 16.31 2.25
CA ALA A 224 4.96 17.73 2.24
C ALA A 224 5.84 18.12 1.04
N ASP A 225 6.55 17.16 0.44
CA ASP A 225 7.43 17.38 -0.72
C ASP A 225 6.71 17.14 -2.06
N LEU A 226 5.47 16.64 -2.04
CA LEU A 226 4.69 16.47 -3.26
C LEU A 226 4.26 17.82 -3.82
N PRO A 227 4.49 18.10 -5.12
CA PRO A 227 4.02 19.33 -5.72
C PRO A 227 2.49 19.37 -5.67
N PRO A 228 1.88 20.52 -5.31
CA PRO A 228 0.46 20.72 -5.55
C PRO A 228 0.25 20.59 -7.06
N SER A 229 -0.62 19.67 -7.46
CA SER A 229 -0.93 19.41 -8.86
C SER A 229 -2.44 19.42 -9.05
N ASP A 230 -2.89 19.59 -10.30
CA ASP A 230 -4.30 19.61 -10.68
C ASP A 230 -4.93 18.21 -10.53
N PHE A 231 -5.16 17.79 -9.29
CA PHE A 231 -5.89 16.58 -8.93
C PHE A 231 -7.37 16.88 -8.81
N ASP A 232 -8.21 16.03 -9.39
CA ASP A 232 -9.66 16.09 -9.17
C ASP A 232 -10.04 15.46 -7.82
N LEU A 233 -9.21 14.52 -7.35
CA LEU A 233 -9.40 13.79 -6.09
C LEU A 233 -8.07 13.58 -5.37
N VAL A 234 -8.01 13.96 -4.09
CA VAL A 234 -6.91 13.58 -3.19
C VAL A 234 -7.44 12.69 -2.08
N TYR A 235 -7.00 11.44 -2.07
CA TYR A 235 -7.28 10.48 -1.02
C TYR A 235 -6.20 10.50 0.07
N LEU A 236 -6.64 10.62 1.31
CA LEU A 236 -5.79 10.75 2.49
C LEU A 236 -6.07 9.60 3.47
N ASP A 237 -5.02 8.81 3.74
CA ASP A 237 -5.02 7.77 4.78
C ASP A 237 -3.80 7.87 5.69
N PRO A 238 -3.61 8.99 6.41
CA PRO A 238 -2.40 9.24 7.17
C PRO A 238 -2.26 8.25 8.34
N PRO A 239 -1.04 8.03 8.85
CA PRO A 239 -0.83 7.29 10.09
C PRO A 239 -1.67 7.85 11.25
N TYR A 240 -2.53 7.02 11.84
CA TYR A 240 -3.41 7.46 12.92
C TYR A 240 -2.72 7.37 14.29
N ALA A 241 -2.45 8.49 14.97
CA ALA A 241 -1.93 8.47 16.33
C ALA A 241 -2.96 7.81 17.29
N PRO A 242 -2.70 6.60 17.83
CA PRO A 242 -3.64 5.92 18.70
C PRO A 242 -3.76 6.64 20.05
N GLN A 243 -4.86 6.45 20.77
CA GLN A 243 -5.01 7.04 22.11
C GLN A 243 -3.95 6.55 23.11
N SER A 244 -3.41 5.33 22.96
CA SER A 244 -2.50 4.72 23.95
C SER A 244 -1.39 3.82 23.37
N ASP A 245 -1.25 3.72 22.05
CA ASP A 245 -0.26 2.85 21.37
C ASP A 245 0.55 3.67 20.34
N ASP A 246 1.54 3.06 19.68
CA ASP A 246 2.27 3.68 18.56
C ASP A 246 1.73 3.30 17.17
N ALA A 247 1.61 4.30 16.29
CA ALA A 247 1.35 4.13 14.86
C ALA A 247 2.66 4.05 14.07
N ASP A 248 3.63 3.31 14.61
CA ASP A 248 4.96 3.25 14.04
C ASP A 248 5.07 2.16 12.98
N TYR A 249 4.84 2.54 11.73
CA TYR A 249 4.96 1.65 10.58
C TYR A 249 6.39 1.13 10.40
N MET A 250 7.40 1.98 10.59
CA MET A 250 8.81 1.56 10.52
C MET A 250 9.12 0.47 11.55
N LYS A 251 8.70 0.65 12.80
CA LYS A 251 8.88 -0.37 13.85
C LYS A 251 8.31 -1.74 13.47
N ARG A 252 7.17 -1.78 12.77
CA ARG A 252 6.45 -3.01 12.39
C ARG A 252 6.95 -3.63 11.10
N TYR A 253 7.31 -2.80 10.12
CA TYR A 253 7.59 -3.20 8.74
C TYR A 253 9.05 -2.96 8.33
N HIS A 254 9.96 -2.63 9.25
CA HIS A 254 11.38 -2.33 8.93
C HIS A 254 12.05 -3.42 8.08
N PHE A 255 11.73 -4.70 8.29
CA PHE A 255 12.31 -5.77 7.49
C PHE A 255 11.78 -5.74 6.05
N LEU A 256 10.49 -5.47 5.85
CA LEU A 256 9.89 -5.33 4.51
C LEU A 256 10.43 -4.09 3.80
N GLN A 257 10.58 -2.99 4.54
CA GLN A 257 11.22 -1.77 4.08
C GLN A 257 12.65 -2.02 3.61
N GLY A 258 13.47 -2.69 4.43
CA GLY A 258 14.83 -3.05 4.05
C GLY A 258 14.87 -4.03 2.89
N LEU A 259 13.99 -5.04 2.90
CA LEU A 259 13.89 -6.02 1.83
C LEU A 259 13.50 -5.39 0.49
N ALA A 260 12.74 -4.30 0.46
CA ALA A 260 12.37 -3.64 -0.80
C ALA A 260 13.53 -2.88 -1.48
N VAL A 261 14.62 -2.62 -0.74
CA VAL A 261 15.80 -1.89 -1.23
C VAL A 261 17.12 -2.60 -0.91
N TYR A 262 17.08 -3.89 -0.55
CA TYR A 262 18.24 -4.65 -0.05
C TYR A 262 19.06 -3.91 1.03
N TRP A 263 18.38 -3.15 1.89
CA TRP A 263 18.95 -2.27 2.92
C TRP A 263 19.89 -1.16 2.40
N GLU A 264 19.94 -0.90 1.09
CA GLU A 264 20.68 0.21 0.54
C GLU A 264 20.14 1.55 1.05
N GLY A 265 21.05 2.40 1.52
CA GLY A 265 20.70 3.69 2.14
C GLY A 265 19.94 3.58 3.48
N GLN A 266 19.81 2.39 4.07
CA GLN A 266 19.14 2.20 5.36
C GLN A 266 20.13 2.04 6.50
N GLU A 267 19.92 2.75 7.61
CA GLU A 267 20.73 2.58 8.83
C GLU A 267 20.10 1.56 9.78
N ILE A 268 20.84 0.49 10.10
CA ILE A 268 20.39 -0.56 11.03
C ILE A 268 20.84 -0.25 12.46
N MET A 269 19.89 -0.32 13.39
CA MET A 269 20.15 -0.33 14.83
C MET A 269 20.69 -1.69 15.29
N ALA A 270 22.00 -1.90 15.10
CA ALA A 270 22.69 -3.17 15.31
C ALA A 270 22.56 -3.76 16.73
N THR A 271 22.36 -2.91 17.74
CA THR A 271 22.21 -3.32 19.16
C THR A 271 20.81 -3.85 19.49
N THR A 272 19.83 -3.67 18.60
CA THR A 272 18.46 -4.15 18.84
C THR A 272 18.33 -5.62 18.51
N LYS A 273 17.54 -6.36 19.30
CA LYS A 273 17.24 -7.80 19.06
C LYS A 273 16.63 -8.10 17.67
N THR A 274 16.07 -7.08 17.04
CA THR A 274 15.35 -7.14 15.76
C THR A 274 16.12 -6.48 14.62
N LYS A 275 17.30 -5.89 14.89
CA LYS A 275 18.08 -5.15 13.88
C LYS A 275 17.23 -4.18 13.05
N LYS A 276 16.43 -3.37 13.76
CA LYS A 276 15.49 -2.43 13.15
C LYS A 276 16.21 -1.37 12.33
N ILE A 277 15.58 -0.91 11.26
CA ILE A 277 16.00 0.31 10.57
C ILE A 277 15.63 1.53 11.44
N ILE A 278 16.46 2.56 11.43
CA ILE A 278 16.17 3.83 12.09
C ILE A 278 14.85 4.41 11.56
N LYS A 279 14.01 4.86 12.49
CA LYS A 279 12.70 5.41 12.18
C LYS A 279 12.82 6.71 11.36
N LYS A 280 12.11 6.78 10.24
CA LYS A 280 11.82 8.04 9.54
C LYS A 280 10.82 8.87 10.37
N PHE A 281 11.10 10.15 10.59
CA PHE A 281 10.18 11.05 11.28
C PHE A 281 8.93 11.27 10.43
N THR A 282 7.76 11.33 11.08
CA THR A 282 6.51 11.74 10.45
C THR A 282 5.69 12.50 11.49
N PRO A 283 5.17 13.70 11.15
CA PRO A 283 4.40 14.50 12.11
C PRO A 283 3.00 13.90 12.38
N PHE A 284 2.53 12.97 11.54
CA PHE A 284 1.23 12.29 11.72
C PHE A 284 1.24 11.29 12.89
N ALA A 285 2.39 10.75 13.27
CA ALA A 285 2.47 9.72 14.31
C ALA A 285 2.32 10.24 15.75
N TYR A 286 2.24 11.56 15.98
CA TYR A 286 2.25 12.13 17.33
C TYR A 286 1.06 13.06 17.59
N LYS A 287 0.41 12.87 18.75
CA LYS A 287 -0.75 13.67 19.19
C LYS A 287 -0.51 15.19 19.18
N ARG A 288 0.74 15.60 19.44
CA ARG A 288 1.12 17.02 19.52
C ARG A 288 1.27 17.69 18.15
N THR A 289 1.47 16.92 17.09
CA THR A 289 1.80 17.44 15.76
C THR A 289 0.79 17.06 14.69
N ILE A 290 -0.06 16.05 14.94
CA ILE A 290 -1.03 15.54 13.96
C ILE A 290 -2.02 16.61 13.47
N VAL A 291 -2.48 17.52 14.35
CA VAL A 291 -3.44 18.58 13.96
C VAL A 291 -2.82 19.55 12.95
N ASP A 292 -1.58 20.01 13.22
CA ASP A 292 -0.84 20.89 12.32
C ASP A 292 -0.46 20.18 11.01
N ALA A 293 -0.07 18.90 11.09
CA ALA A 293 0.23 18.08 9.91
C ALA A 293 -0.98 17.94 8.98
N LEU A 294 -2.17 17.68 9.54
CA LEU A 294 -3.42 17.60 8.78
C LEU A 294 -3.79 18.96 8.18
N SER A 295 -3.70 20.05 8.95
CA SER A 295 -3.99 21.41 8.45
C SER A 295 -3.15 21.74 7.22
N ARG A 296 -1.82 21.57 7.32
CA ARG A 296 -0.89 21.84 6.22
C ARG A 296 -1.16 20.96 4.99
N THR A 297 -1.50 19.70 5.20
CA THR A 297 -1.84 18.78 4.11
C THR A 297 -3.11 19.23 3.39
N PHE A 298 -4.14 19.62 4.14
CA PHE A 298 -5.39 20.09 3.55
C PHE A 298 -5.19 21.42 2.81
N GLU A 299 -4.37 22.33 3.34
CA GLU A 299 -3.99 23.59 2.69
C GLU A 299 -3.19 23.35 1.40
N GLN A 300 -2.23 22.44 1.42
CA GLN A 300 -1.41 22.07 0.26
C GLN A 300 -2.25 21.57 -0.92
N PHE A 301 -3.35 20.85 -0.64
CA PHE A 301 -4.24 20.30 -1.66
C PHE A 301 -5.60 21.01 -1.71
N ALA A 302 -5.70 22.26 -1.24
CA ALA A 302 -6.96 23.00 -1.20
C ALA A 302 -7.61 23.18 -2.58
N ASP A 303 -6.78 23.30 -3.62
CA ASP A 303 -7.21 23.50 -5.02
C ASP A 303 -7.66 22.20 -5.70
N ALA A 304 -7.40 21.03 -5.10
CA ALA A 304 -7.88 19.76 -5.66
C ALA A 304 -9.42 19.73 -5.69
N GLY A 305 -10.05 19.09 -6.68
CA GLY A 305 -11.52 19.07 -6.78
C GLY A 305 -12.21 18.56 -5.51
N SER A 306 -11.63 17.56 -4.86
CA SER A 306 -12.13 16.98 -3.62
C SER A 306 -11.01 16.43 -2.73
N LEU A 307 -11.24 16.47 -1.42
CA LEU A 307 -10.43 15.75 -0.43
C LEU A 307 -11.27 14.62 0.16
N VAL A 308 -10.80 13.38 0.02
CA VAL A 308 -11.44 12.20 0.63
C VAL A 308 -10.48 11.64 1.68
N MET A 309 -10.92 11.54 2.93
CA MET A 309 -10.06 11.04 4.00
C MET A 309 -10.73 9.90 4.74
N SER A 310 -10.00 8.79 4.94
CA SER A 310 -10.40 7.76 5.89
C SER A 310 -9.69 7.98 7.23
N TYR A 311 -10.43 7.85 8.33
CA TYR A 311 -9.87 7.99 9.68
C TYR A 311 -10.57 7.12 10.72
N SER A 312 -9.80 6.53 11.63
CA SER A 312 -10.35 5.69 12.70
C SER A 312 -10.95 6.52 13.83
N SER A 313 -12.11 6.12 14.36
CA SER A 313 -12.74 6.79 15.51
C SER A 313 -11.96 6.64 16.82
N ASN A 314 -10.98 5.74 16.88
CA ASN A 314 -10.12 5.49 18.03
C ASN A 314 -8.76 6.20 17.94
N ALA A 315 -8.62 7.17 17.04
CA ALA A 315 -7.43 7.99 16.85
C ALA A 315 -7.66 9.44 17.29
N VAL A 316 -6.57 10.20 17.40
CA VAL A 316 -6.63 11.66 17.58
C VAL A 316 -6.07 12.37 16.35
N PRO A 317 -6.60 13.54 15.94
CA PRO A 317 -7.70 14.27 16.58
C PRO A 317 -9.08 13.63 16.32
N ASP A 318 -10.10 14.11 17.00
CA ASP A 318 -11.47 13.62 16.81
C ASP A 318 -12.08 14.09 15.48
N ALA A 319 -13.21 13.48 15.10
CA ALA A 319 -13.90 13.79 13.85
C ALA A 319 -14.36 15.25 13.76
N ALA A 320 -14.76 15.87 14.88
CA ALA A 320 -15.20 17.28 14.89
C ALA A 320 -14.04 18.22 14.56
N THR A 321 -12.85 17.93 15.08
CA THR A 321 -11.61 18.65 14.76
C THR A 321 -11.26 18.49 13.29
N ILE A 322 -11.32 17.27 12.73
CA ILE A 322 -11.03 17.02 11.31
C ILE A 322 -12.01 17.79 10.41
N VAL A 323 -13.31 17.75 10.72
CA VAL A 323 -14.33 18.54 9.99
C VAL A 323 -14.01 20.03 10.06
N SER A 324 -13.63 20.53 11.23
CA SER A 324 -13.25 21.94 11.37
C SER A 324 -12.06 22.28 10.47
N LEU A 325 -11.01 21.46 10.44
CA LEU A 325 -9.84 21.69 9.58
C LEU A 325 -10.21 21.66 8.09
N LEU A 326 -10.97 20.65 7.64
CA LEU A 326 -11.41 20.55 6.24
C LEU A 326 -12.26 21.76 5.81
N ARG A 327 -13.10 22.30 6.71
CA ARG A 327 -13.92 23.50 6.44
C ARG A 327 -13.12 24.78 6.24
N HIS A 328 -11.84 24.81 6.61
CA HIS A 328 -10.98 25.96 6.31
C HIS A 328 -10.58 25.99 4.83
N VAL A 329 -10.60 24.85 4.15
CA VAL A 329 -10.15 24.72 2.75
C VAL A 329 -11.28 24.37 1.79
N LYS A 330 -12.36 23.73 2.25
CA LYS A 330 -13.51 23.31 1.45
C LYS A 330 -14.84 23.77 2.05
N PRO A 331 -15.78 24.32 1.25
CA PRO A 331 -17.05 24.83 1.75
C PRO A 331 -18.01 23.74 2.23
N ASN A 332 -17.99 22.55 1.62
CA ASN A 332 -18.82 21.43 2.04
C ASN A 332 -17.95 20.29 2.59
N VAL A 333 -18.34 19.75 3.74
CA VAL A 333 -17.69 18.59 4.37
C VAL A 333 -18.78 17.63 4.85
N GLU A 334 -18.79 16.44 4.28
CA GLU A 334 -19.66 15.33 4.61
C GLU A 334 -18.88 14.26 5.37
N VAL A 335 -19.53 13.58 6.32
CA VAL A 335 -18.91 12.53 7.13
C VAL A 335 -19.79 11.28 7.11
N HIS A 336 -19.25 10.19 6.58
CA HIS A 336 -19.92 8.89 6.55
C HIS A 336 -19.29 7.96 7.59
N PRO A 337 -19.99 7.65 8.70
CA PRO A 337 -19.54 6.63 9.64
C PRO A 337 -19.75 5.24 9.02
N ILE A 338 -18.74 4.40 9.16
CA ILE A 338 -18.77 3.00 8.74
C ILE A 338 -18.52 2.15 9.97
N ASP A 339 -19.54 1.42 10.39
CA ASP A 339 -19.46 0.56 11.55
C ASP A 339 -18.50 -0.60 11.28
N HIS A 340 -17.38 -0.59 12.01
CA HIS A 340 -16.40 -1.66 11.98
C HIS A 340 -16.29 -2.35 13.34
N THR A 341 -16.59 -3.64 13.35
CA THR A 341 -16.25 -4.49 14.49
C THR A 341 -14.81 -4.95 14.33
N TYR A 342 -13.89 -4.31 15.06
CA TYR A 342 -12.54 -4.85 15.22
C TYR A 342 -12.54 -5.94 16.29
N THR A 343 -12.19 -7.16 15.92
CA THR A 343 -11.92 -8.23 16.89
C THR A 343 -10.47 -8.11 17.36
N PHE A 344 -10.20 -7.28 18.36
CA PHE A 344 -8.90 -7.28 19.03
C PHE A 344 -8.93 -8.23 20.23
N GLY A 345 -8.12 -9.30 20.18
CA GLY A 345 -7.77 -10.13 21.34
C GLY A 345 -8.32 -11.56 21.29
N THR A 346 -7.44 -12.55 21.52
CA THR A 346 -7.75 -13.97 21.73
C THR A 346 -8.11 -14.29 23.19
N HIS A 347 -8.42 -13.29 24.01
CA HIS A 347 -8.80 -13.50 25.42
C HIS A 347 -10.31 -13.34 25.59
N ALA A 348 -10.94 -14.33 26.24
CA ALA A 348 -12.38 -14.34 26.54
C ALA A 348 -12.86 -13.12 27.38
N ALA A 349 -11.94 -12.32 27.92
CA ALA A 349 -12.21 -11.10 28.68
C ALA A 349 -11.95 -9.78 27.92
N ALA A 350 -11.55 -9.82 26.63
CA ALA A 350 -11.32 -8.60 25.86
C ALA A 350 -12.65 -7.91 25.53
N THR A 351 -12.86 -6.72 26.10
CA THR A 351 -14.02 -5.88 25.86
C THR A 351 -14.09 -5.53 24.37
N ARG A 352 -15.16 -5.94 23.69
CA ARG A 352 -15.41 -5.59 22.28
C ARG A 352 -15.59 -4.07 22.18
N ARG A 353 -14.55 -3.32 21.86
CA ARG A 353 -14.69 -1.91 21.48
C ARG A 353 -15.12 -1.86 20.02
N SER A 354 -16.34 -1.38 19.77
CA SER A 354 -16.77 -0.98 18.42
C SER A 354 -15.94 0.24 18.01
N VAL A 355 -15.06 0.07 17.03
CA VAL A 355 -14.27 1.17 16.46
C VAL A 355 -14.80 1.41 15.06
N SER A 356 -15.54 2.49 14.87
CA SER A 356 -16.01 2.91 13.55
C SER A 356 -14.86 3.54 12.75
N GLU A 357 -14.88 3.38 11.42
CA GLU A 357 -14.06 4.20 10.53
C GLU A 357 -14.93 5.34 9.99
N TYR A 358 -14.37 6.51 9.82
CA TYR A 358 -15.02 7.65 9.17
C TYR A 358 -14.47 7.82 7.76
N LEU A 359 -15.34 8.09 6.80
CA LEU A 359 -14.97 8.68 5.52
C LEU A 359 -15.42 10.14 5.51
N PHE A 360 -14.47 11.06 5.43
CA PHE A 360 -14.71 12.48 5.23
C PHE A 360 -14.65 12.76 3.73
N VAL A 361 -15.62 13.49 3.20
CA VAL A 361 -15.67 13.93 1.81
C VAL A 361 -15.82 15.45 1.81
N ALA A 362 -14.79 16.16 1.34
CA ALA A 362 -14.77 17.61 1.31
C ALA A 362 -14.68 18.12 -0.13
N ARG A 363 -15.56 19.05 -0.49
CA ARG A 363 -15.74 19.60 -1.85
C ARG A 363 -15.84 21.12 -1.81
#